data_AF-Q2JZG4-F1
#
_entry.id   AF-Q2JZG4-F1
#
_cell.length_a   1.000
_cell.length_b   1.000
_cell.length_c   1.000
_cell.angle_alpha   90.00
_cell.angle_beta   90.00
_cell.angle_gamma   90.00
#
_symmetry.space_group_name_H-M   'P 1'
#
loop_
_entity.id
_entity.type
_entity.pdbx_description
1 polymer ?
#
loop_
_entity_poly.entity_id
_entity_poly.type
_entity_poly.pdbx_seq_one_letter_code
_entity_poly.pdbx_strand_id
1 'polypeptide(L)'
;MSGLFHSRRPNSARRSYRDLKRSGPRYPVGQGHRLKHPSDNSFSERRKSAESARRQLIAKFESAPKPTDPVMQERLAAREAVASARTARRAERDAMKAVENDRLLREAAALAEVAEAHHRAEAEARQLEANNRIARVVADEAARKAERDRRYAARKARRA
;
A
#
# COMPACT_ATOMS: atom_id res chain seq x y z
N MET A 1 37.74 -5.17 -21.26
CA MET A 1 36.77 -4.74 -20.23
C MET A 1 35.68 -3.93 -20.91
N SER A 2 34.59 -4.60 -21.25
CA SER A 2 33.43 -4.09 -22.01
C SER A 2 32.57 -3.14 -21.16
N GLY A 3 32.18 -2.02 -21.75
CA GLY A 3 31.46 -0.93 -21.10
C GLY A 3 29.99 -1.21 -20.81
N LEU A 4 29.46 -0.52 -19.78
CA LEU A 4 28.03 -0.35 -19.52
C LEU A 4 27.67 1.13 -19.64
N PHE A 5 27.25 1.52 -20.84
CA PHE A 5 26.49 2.76 -21.08
C PHE A 5 25.11 2.63 -20.43
N HIS A 6 24.93 3.15 -19.21
CA HIS A 6 23.61 3.41 -18.67
C HIS A 6 23.16 4.80 -19.14
N SER A 7 22.40 4.84 -20.23
CA SER A 7 21.72 6.04 -20.69
C SER A 7 20.71 6.50 -19.63
N ARG A 8 21.09 7.47 -18.79
CA ARG A 8 20.15 8.27 -18.01
C ARG A 8 19.31 9.08 -18.99
N ARG A 9 18.12 8.59 -19.33
CA ARG A 9 17.13 9.38 -20.06
C ARG A 9 16.81 10.64 -19.23
N PRO A 10 16.96 11.86 -19.76
CA PRO A 10 16.65 13.07 -19.02
C PRO A 10 15.15 13.14 -18.74
N ASN A 11 14.82 13.36 -17.47
CA ASN A 11 13.48 13.46 -16.91
C ASN A 11 12.86 14.82 -17.29
N SER A 12 12.48 15.00 -18.55
CA SER A 12 11.91 16.25 -19.09
C SER A 12 10.42 16.47 -18.77
N ALA A 13 9.81 15.62 -17.93
CA ALA A 13 8.36 15.59 -17.70
C ALA A 13 7.92 16.01 -16.29
N ARG A 14 8.79 16.65 -15.48
CA ARG A 14 8.39 17.25 -14.20
C ARG A 14 8.34 18.77 -14.30
N ARG A 15 7.39 19.28 -15.09
CA ARG A 15 7.03 20.71 -15.03
C ARG A 15 6.40 20.94 -13.67
N SER A 16 7.02 21.76 -12.83
CA SER A 16 6.51 22.03 -11.49
C SER A 16 5.14 22.73 -11.60
N TYR A 17 4.24 22.50 -10.65
CA TYR A 17 2.95 23.20 -10.58
C TYR A 17 3.10 24.75 -10.57
N ARG A 18 4.29 25.25 -10.22
CA ARG A 18 4.67 26.68 -10.28
C ARG A 18 4.91 27.18 -11.70
N ASP A 19 5.45 26.35 -12.59
CA ASP A 19 5.78 26.75 -13.98
C ASP A 19 4.54 26.84 -14.88
N LEU A 20 3.50 26.04 -14.62
CA LEU A 20 2.22 26.15 -15.34
C LEU A 20 1.48 27.46 -15.06
N LYS A 21 1.66 28.07 -13.87
CA LYS A 21 1.01 29.36 -13.53
C LYS A 21 1.65 30.56 -14.22
N ARG A 22 2.88 30.46 -14.72
CA ARG A 22 3.59 31.57 -15.38
C ARG A 22 3.47 31.54 -16.91
N SER A 23 3.06 30.41 -17.49
CA SER A 23 2.96 30.19 -18.94
C SER A 23 1.52 30.08 -19.47
N GLY A 24 0.53 30.56 -18.72
CA GLY A 24 -0.85 30.69 -19.21
C GLY A 24 -1.00 31.92 -20.12
N PRO A 25 -1.97 31.95 -21.05
CA PRO A 25 -2.25 33.13 -21.85
C PRO A 25 -2.54 34.33 -20.93
N ARG A 26 -1.77 35.42 -21.05
CA ARG A 26 -2.12 36.69 -20.39
C ARG A 26 -3.27 37.30 -21.17
N TYR A 27 -4.50 37.11 -20.69
CA TYR A 27 -5.65 37.77 -21.29
C TYR A 27 -5.49 39.29 -21.12
N PRO A 28 -5.65 40.09 -22.19
CA PRO A 28 -5.55 41.54 -22.11
C PRO A 28 -6.67 42.10 -21.24
N VAL A 29 -6.29 42.75 -20.13
CA VAL A 29 -7.21 43.50 -19.27
C VAL A 29 -7.58 44.80 -19.98
N GLY A 30 -8.72 44.81 -20.68
CA GLY A 30 -9.15 46.02 -21.39
C GLY A 30 -10.43 45.98 -22.21
N GLN A 31 -11.18 44.88 -22.22
CA GLN A 31 -12.55 44.88 -22.76
C GLN A 31 -13.45 44.17 -21.76
N GLY A 32 -14.42 44.91 -21.21
CA GLY A 32 -15.44 44.35 -20.34
C GLY A 32 -16.28 43.34 -21.12
N HIS A 33 -15.87 42.08 -21.11
CA HIS A 33 -16.80 40.99 -21.33
C HIS A 33 -17.82 41.11 -20.20
N ARG A 34 -19.01 41.68 -20.48
CA ARG A 34 -20.16 41.45 -19.62
C ARG A 34 -20.29 39.92 -19.56
N LEU A 35 -19.82 39.33 -18.46
CA LEU A 35 -20.11 37.95 -18.15
C LEU A 35 -21.63 37.88 -18.16
N LYS A 36 -22.21 37.24 -19.17
CA LYS A 36 -23.65 37.01 -19.26
C LYS A 36 -24.08 36.50 -17.90
N HIS A 37 -24.87 37.30 -17.19
CA HIS A 37 -25.27 36.93 -15.85
C HIS A 37 -26.15 35.68 -15.99
N PRO A 38 -25.98 34.64 -15.17
CA PRO A 38 -26.85 33.45 -15.22
C PRO A 38 -28.35 33.77 -15.02
N SER A 39 -28.67 34.99 -14.57
CA SER A 39 -30.01 35.55 -14.44
C SER A 39 -30.63 36.06 -15.76
N ASP A 40 -29.84 36.20 -16.84
CA ASP A 40 -30.34 36.65 -18.15
C ASP A 40 -30.99 35.53 -18.98
N ASN A 41 -31.21 34.35 -18.37
CA ASN A 41 -32.14 33.38 -18.89
C ASN A 41 -33.50 33.65 -18.25
N SER A 42 -34.31 34.51 -18.84
CA SER A 42 -35.72 34.63 -18.45
C SER A 42 -36.38 33.24 -18.39
N PHE A 43 -37.43 33.08 -17.59
CA PHE A 43 -38.12 31.80 -17.47
C PHE A 43 -38.52 31.20 -18.83
N SER A 44 -38.89 32.06 -19.79
CA SER A 44 -39.20 31.67 -21.16
C SER A 44 -37.98 31.12 -21.90
N GLU A 45 -36.80 31.72 -21.78
CA GLU A 45 -35.56 31.20 -22.40
C GLU A 45 -35.11 29.87 -21.78
N ARG A 46 -35.27 29.69 -20.46
CA ARG A 46 -35.01 28.39 -19.81
C ARG A 46 -35.97 27.31 -20.32
N ARG A 47 -37.25 27.63 -20.47
CA ARG A 47 -38.25 26.71 -21.01
C ARG A 47 -37.94 26.32 -22.45
N LYS A 48 -37.64 27.29 -23.32
CA LYS A 48 -37.24 27.03 -24.72
C LYS A 48 -35.98 26.18 -24.82
N SER A 49 -34.98 26.43 -23.97
CA SER A 49 -33.75 25.64 -23.91
C SER A 49 -34.00 24.20 -23.45
N ALA A 50 -34.87 24.00 -22.45
CA ALA A 50 -35.28 22.67 -22.02
C ALA A 50 -36.08 21.93 -23.10
N GLU A 51 -36.98 22.61 -23.80
CA GLU A 51 -37.74 22.04 -24.92
C GLU A 51 -36.83 21.68 -26.10
N SER A 52 -35.86 22.53 -26.44
CA SER A 52 -34.90 22.24 -27.51
C SER A 52 -33.94 21.10 -27.13
N ALA A 53 -33.48 21.04 -25.88
CA ALA A 53 -32.68 19.93 -25.38
C ALA A 53 -33.45 18.60 -25.42
N ARG A 54 -34.73 18.59 -25.03
CA ARG A 54 -35.60 17.39 -25.14
C ARG A 54 -35.77 16.96 -26.59
N ARG A 55 -36.06 17.89 -27.51
CA ARG A 55 -36.16 17.60 -28.94
C ARG A 55 -34.85 17.02 -29.50
N GLN A 56 -33.71 17.57 -29.10
CA GLN A 56 -32.39 17.07 -29.50
C GLN A 56 -32.13 15.65 -28.98
N LEU A 57 -32.55 15.32 -27.75
CA LEU A 57 -32.39 13.97 -27.20
C LEU A 57 -33.26 12.95 -27.95
N ILE A 58 -34.51 13.30 -28.26
CA ILE A 58 -35.42 12.45 -29.05
C ILE A 58 -34.85 12.24 -30.46
N ALA A 59 -34.45 13.31 -31.15
CA ALA A 59 -33.85 13.21 -32.48
C ALA A 59 -32.55 12.38 -32.50
N LYS A 60 -31.70 12.50 -31.46
CA LYS A 60 -30.52 11.65 -31.29
C LYS A 60 -30.87 10.19 -31.07
N PHE A 61 -31.96 9.89 -30.36
CA PHE A 61 -32.42 8.52 -30.14
C PHE A 61 -33.01 7.92 -31.41
N GLU A 62 -33.81 8.68 -32.16
CA GLU A 62 -34.38 8.26 -33.44
C GLU A 62 -33.32 8.06 -34.52
N SER A 63 -32.31 8.92 -34.57
CA SER A 63 -31.17 8.79 -35.50
C SER A 63 -30.09 7.83 -35.04
N ALA A 64 -30.18 7.29 -33.82
CA ALA A 64 -29.19 6.35 -33.33
C ALA A 64 -29.25 5.05 -34.15
N PRO A 65 -28.10 4.54 -34.65
CA PRO A 65 -28.07 3.26 -35.34
C PRO A 65 -28.56 2.16 -34.40
N LYS A 66 -29.47 1.33 -34.91
CA LYS A 66 -30.06 0.24 -34.12
C LYS A 66 -28.95 -0.75 -33.73
N PRO A 67 -29.13 -1.50 -32.63
CA PRO A 67 -28.19 -2.55 -32.26
C PRO A 67 -27.95 -3.56 -33.39
N THR A 68 -28.94 -3.80 -34.25
CA THR A 68 -28.85 -4.72 -35.40
C THR A 68 -28.10 -4.15 -36.61
N ASP A 69 -27.66 -2.89 -36.57
CA ASP A 69 -26.85 -2.28 -37.63
C ASP A 69 -25.46 -2.93 -37.67
N PRO A 70 -24.97 -3.40 -38.83
CA PRO A 70 -23.65 -4.02 -38.96
C PRO A 70 -22.52 -3.14 -38.42
N VAL A 71 -22.57 -1.82 -38.61
CA VAL A 71 -21.53 -0.91 -38.13
C VAL A 71 -21.51 -0.84 -36.59
N MET A 72 -22.68 -0.95 -35.94
CA MET A 72 -22.75 -1.00 -34.49
C MET A 72 -22.27 -2.34 -33.93
N GLN A 73 -22.59 -3.44 -34.61
CA GLN A 73 -22.10 -4.77 -34.25
C GLN A 73 -20.58 -4.87 -34.33
N GLU A 74 -19.96 -4.33 -35.38
CA GLU A 74 -18.49 -4.25 -35.49
C GLU A 74 -17.87 -3.44 -34.35
N ARG A 75 -18.49 -2.32 -33.97
CA ARG A 75 -18.00 -1.50 -32.84
C ARG A 75 -18.14 -2.21 -31.50
N LEU A 76 -19.20 -2.98 -31.30
CA LEU A 76 -19.40 -3.80 -30.11
C LEU A 76 -18.36 -4.93 -30.05
N ALA A 77 -18.21 -5.68 -31.14
CA ALA A 77 -17.21 -6.74 -31.26
C ALA A 77 -15.78 -6.22 -31.02
N ALA A 78 -15.43 -5.05 -31.55
CA ALA A 78 -14.14 -4.42 -31.30
C ALA A 78 -13.94 -4.03 -29.82
N ARG A 79 -14.98 -3.53 -29.15
CA ARG A 79 -14.93 -3.22 -27.71
C ARG A 79 -14.80 -4.47 -26.86
N GLU A 80 -15.52 -5.53 -27.22
CA GLU A 80 -15.46 -6.83 -26.55
C GLU A 80 -14.07 -7.46 -26.70
N ALA A 81 -13.48 -7.41 -27.89
CA ALA A 81 -12.10 -7.88 -28.12
C ALA A 81 -11.07 -7.10 -27.28
N VAL A 82 -11.23 -5.78 -27.16
CA VAL A 82 -10.35 -4.97 -26.29
C VAL A 82 -10.58 -5.29 -24.82
N ALA A 83 -11.83 -5.51 -24.40
CA ALA A 83 -12.18 -5.88 -23.03
C ALA A 83 -11.59 -7.24 -22.68
N SER A 84 -11.75 -8.25 -23.54
CA SER A 84 -11.21 -9.60 -23.34
C SER A 84 -9.67 -9.58 -23.27
N ALA A 85 -9.01 -8.82 -24.15
CA ALA A 85 -7.56 -8.65 -24.10
C ALA A 85 -7.07 -7.89 -22.85
N ARG A 86 -7.90 -7.00 -22.27
CA ARG A 86 -7.58 -6.35 -21.00
C ARG A 86 -7.78 -7.29 -19.82
N THR A 87 -8.82 -8.14 -19.84
CA THR A 87 -9.07 -9.12 -18.78
C THR A 87 -7.98 -10.19 -18.77
N ALA A 88 -7.53 -10.68 -19.94
CA ALA A 88 -6.44 -11.64 -20.04
C ALA A 88 -5.14 -11.08 -19.43
N ARG A 89 -4.74 -9.86 -19.83
CA ARG A 89 -3.56 -9.18 -19.24
C ARG A 89 -3.69 -8.85 -17.76
N ARG A 90 -4.91 -8.73 -17.23
CA ARG A 90 -5.13 -8.58 -15.78
C ARG A 90 -4.92 -9.93 -15.09
N ALA A 91 -5.57 -10.98 -15.57
CA ALA A 91 -5.44 -12.33 -15.04
C ALA A 91 -3.97 -12.79 -15.00
N GLU A 92 -3.20 -12.58 -16.08
CA GLU A 92 -1.77 -12.90 -16.11
C GLU A 92 -0.96 -12.13 -15.05
N ARG A 93 -1.18 -10.80 -14.93
CA ARG A 93 -0.48 -9.99 -13.94
C ARG A 93 -0.87 -10.36 -12.51
N ASP A 94 -2.13 -10.68 -12.28
CA ASP A 94 -2.62 -11.04 -10.95
C ASP A 94 -2.11 -12.44 -10.55
N ALA A 95 -2.01 -13.38 -11.49
CA ALA A 95 -1.36 -14.67 -11.27
C ALA A 95 0.13 -14.51 -10.92
N MET A 96 0.88 -13.67 -11.65
CA MET A 96 2.28 -13.38 -11.35
C MET A 96 2.45 -12.72 -9.97
N LYS A 97 1.57 -11.77 -9.62
CA LYS A 97 1.58 -11.14 -8.30
C LYS A 97 1.26 -12.11 -7.18
N ALA A 98 0.33 -13.04 -7.38
CA ALA A 98 -0.01 -14.04 -6.38
C ALA A 98 1.21 -14.94 -6.09
N VAL A 99 1.91 -15.41 -7.13
CA VAL A 99 3.14 -16.20 -6.96
C VAL A 99 4.21 -15.43 -6.21
N GLU A 100 4.48 -14.17 -6.58
CA GLU A 100 5.48 -13.36 -5.91
C GLU A 100 5.08 -13.02 -4.46
N ASN A 101 3.79 -12.76 -4.20
CA ASN A 101 3.28 -12.52 -2.85
C ASN A 101 3.46 -13.76 -1.97
N ASP A 102 3.13 -14.95 -2.48
CA ASP A 102 3.33 -16.20 -1.77
C ASP A 102 4.80 -16.45 -1.43
N ARG A 103 5.72 -16.10 -2.33
CA ARG A 103 7.17 -16.18 -2.07
C ARG A 103 7.56 -15.24 -0.95
N LEU A 104 7.17 -13.97 -1.02
CA LEU A 104 7.47 -12.97 0.00
C LEU A 104 6.88 -13.33 1.37
N LEU A 105 5.65 -13.89 1.41
CA LEU A 105 5.03 -14.35 2.66
C LEU A 105 5.80 -15.52 3.28
N ARG A 106 6.25 -16.48 2.47
CA ARG A 106 7.06 -17.61 2.97
C ARG A 106 8.42 -17.14 3.48
N GLU A 107 9.08 -16.23 2.76
CA GLU A 107 10.35 -15.66 3.19
C GLU A 107 10.20 -14.84 4.48
N ALA A 108 9.15 -14.01 4.59
CA ALA A 108 8.86 -13.25 5.79
C ALA A 108 8.53 -14.17 6.98
N ALA A 109 7.75 -15.24 6.77
CA ALA A 109 7.45 -16.22 7.81
C ALA A 109 8.71 -16.94 8.28
N ALA A 110 9.59 -17.36 7.36
CA ALA A 110 10.86 -18.01 7.72
C ALA A 110 11.78 -17.08 8.53
N LEU A 111 11.87 -15.80 8.16
CA LEU A 111 12.63 -14.80 8.91
C LEU A 111 12.04 -14.54 10.29
N ALA A 112 10.71 -14.49 10.41
CA ALA A 112 10.03 -14.33 11.68
C ALA A 112 10.29 -15.53 12.61
N GLU A 113 10.20 -16.76 12.12
CA GLU A 113 10.50 -17.97 12.89
C GLU A 113 11.95 -17.99 13.39
N VAL A 114 12.92 -17.57 12.56
CA VAL A 114 14.33 -17.45 12.97
C VAL A 114 14.51 -16.39 14.05
N ALA A 115 13.86 -15.22 13.91
CA ALA A 115 13.92 -14.16 14.91
C ALA A 115 13.30 -14.60 16.25
N GLU A 116 12.14 -15.25 16.21
CA GLU A 116 11.47 -15.81 17.38
C GLU A 116 12.32 -16.89 18.07
N ALA A 117 12.93 -17.79 17.30
CA ALA A 117 13.84 -18.81 17.84
C ALA A 117 15.06 -18.16 18.53
N HIS A 118 15.63 -17.11 17.94
CA HIS A 118 16.73 -16.37 18.56
C HIS A 118 16.30 -15.68 19.85
N HIS A 119 15.14 -15.01 19.86
CA HIS A 119 14.61 -14.37 21.06
C HIS A 119 14.31 -15.37 22.18
N ARG A 120 13.77 -16.55 21.85
CA ARG A 120 13.56 -17.62 22.83
C ARG A 120 14.87 -18.14 23.39
N ALA A 121 15.85 -18.42 22.53
CA ALA A 121 17.17 -18.88 22.96
C ALA A 121 17.86 -17.86 23.89
N GLU A 122 17.79 -16.57 23.58
CA GLU A 122 18.32 -15.52 24.47
C GLU A 122 17.57 -15.44 25.80
N ALA A 123 16.25 -15.57 25.79
CA ALA A 123 15.44 -15.54 27.01
C ALA A 123 15.75 -16.75 27.91
N GLU A 124 15.86 -17.94 27.31
CA GLU A 124 16.26 -19.17 28.00
C GLU A 124 17.67 -19.06 28.57
N ALA A 125 18.64 -18.55 27.81
CA ALA A 125 19.99 -18.33 28.29
C ALA A 125 20.02 -17.38 29.50
N ARG A 126 19.28 -16.25 29.43
CA ARG A 126 19.14 -15.31 30.54
C ARG A 126 18.51 -15.97 31.77
N GLN A 127 17.48 -16.79 31.58
CA GLN A 127 16.81 -17.50 32.68
C GLN A 127 17.74 -18.55 33.32
N LEU A 128 18.49 -19.30 32.50
CA LEU A 128 19.46 -20.28 32.98
C LEU A 128 20.58 -19.60 33.78
N GLU A 129 21.10 -18.45 33.30
CA GLU A 129 22.07 -17.67 34.06
C GLU A 129 21.52 -17.20 35.40
N ALA A 130 20.28 -16.67 35.43
CA ALA A 130 19.64 -16.24 36.67
C ALA A 130 19.47 -17.41 37.65
N ASN A 131 18.97 -18.56 37.17
CA ASN A 131 18.79 -19.76 37.96
C ASN A 131 20.14 -20.27 38.51
N ASN A 132 21.19 -20.26 37.70
CA ASN A 132 22.54 -20.65 38.12
C ASN A 132 23.09 -19.73 39.22
N ARG A 133 22.85 -18.41 39.13
CA ARG A 133 23.25 -17.46 40.18
C ARG A 133 22.52 -17.74 41.49
N ILE A 134 21.20 -17.96 41.43
CA ILE A 134 20.40 -18.31 42.61
C ILE A 134 20.89 -19.63 43.22
N ALA A 135 21.10 -20.67 42.40
CA ALA A 135 21.58 -21.96 42.87
C ALA A 135 22.93 -21.86 43.60
N ARG A 136 23.86 -21.03 43.10
CA ARG A 136 25.14 -20.77 43.79
C ARG A 136 24.93 -20.11 45.15
N VAL A 137 24.08 -19.08 45.24
CA VAL A 137 23.77 -18.41 46.51
C VAL A 137 23.17 -19.39 47.52
N VAL A 138 22.21 -20.21 47.10
CA VAL A 138 21.58 -21.23 47.95
C VAL A 138 22.61 -22.27 48.42
N ALA A 139 23.50 -22.72 47.54
CA ALA A 139 24.56 -23.67 47.89
C ALA A 139 25.56 -23.07 48.91
N ASP A 140 25.97 -21.82 48.70
CA ASP A 140 26.87 -21.10 49.62
C ASP A 140 26.23 -20.90 51.00
N GLU A 141 24.94 -20.56 51.04
CA GLU A 141 24.18 -20.43 52.29
C GLU A 141 24.03 -21.76 53.02
N ALA A 142 23.75 -22.85 52.29
CA ALA A 142 23.69 -24.19 52.84
C ALA A 142 25.05 -24.62 53.43
N ALA A 143 26.15 -24.35 52.73
CA ALA A 143 27.51 -24.62 53.22
C ALA A 143 27.84 -23.83 54.49
N ARG A 144 27.50 -22.53 54.53
CA ARG A 144 27.68 -21.69 55.73
C ARG A 144 26.86 -22.21 56.91
N LYS A 145 25.63 -22.68 56.67
CA LYS A 145 24.78 -23.27 57.71
C LYS A 145 25.38 -24.57 58.23
N ALA A 146 25.80 -25.48 57.35
CA ALA A 146 26.45 -26.73 57.73
C ALA A 146 27.71 -26.51 58.59
N GLU A 147 28.54 -25.53 58.21
CA GLU A 147 29.73 -25.16 59.01
C GLU A 147 29.34 -24.58 60.38
N ARG A 148 28.31 -23.73 60.47
CA ARG A 148 27.79 -23.25 61.76
C ARG A 148 27.29 -24.41 62.63
N ASP A 149 26.54 -25.35 62.05
CA ASP A 149 25.98 -26.50 62.76
C ASP A 149 27.11 -27.42 63.26
N ARG A 150 28.16 -27.64 62.45
CA ARG A 150 29.38 -28.35 62.86
C ARG A 150 30.06 -27.68 64.06
N ARG A 151 30.23 -26.36 64.03
CA ARG A 151 30.84 -25.60 65.15
C ARG A 151 29.98 -25.68 66.40
N TYR A 152 28.66 -25.59 66.25
CA TYR A 152 27.73 -25.69 67.38
C TYR A 152 27.79 -27.08 68.01
N ALA A 153 27.80 -28.15 67.20
CA ALA A 153 27.97 -29.51 67.65
C ALA A 153 29.31 -29.72 68.39
N ALA A 154 30.42 -29.23 67.84
CA ALA A 154 31.73 -29.31 68.47
C ALA A 154 31.77 -28.57 69.82
N ARG A 155 31.16 -27.38 69.91
CA ARG A 155 31.05 -26.64 71.17
C ARG A 155 30.18 -27.36 72.20
N LYS A 156 29.07 -27.95 71.76
CA LYS A 156 28.18 -28.74 72.64
C LYS A 156 28.92 -29.95 73.20
N ALA A 157 29.68 -30.67 72.37
CA ALA A 157 30.47 -31.82 72.79
C ALA A 157 31.57 -31.49 73.82
N ARG A 158 32.09 -30.26 73.84
CA ARG A 158 33.05 -29.80 74.87
C ARG A 158 32.39 -29.42 76.20
N ARG A 159 31.09 -29.15 76.19
CA ARG A 159 30.32 -28.72 77.37
C ARG A 159 29.55 -29.86 78.03
N ALA A 160 29.41 -30.98 77.33
CA ALA A 160 29.02 -32.26 77.90
C ALA A 160 30.23 -32.89 78.58
#